data_AF-A0A938LLP8-F1
#
_entry.id   AF-A0A938LLP8-F1
#
_cell.length_a   1.000
_cell.length_b   1.000
_cell.length_c   1.000
_cell.angle_alpha   90.00
_cell.angle_beta   90.00
_cell.angle_gamma   90.00
#
_symmetry.space_group_name_H-M   'P 1'
#
loop_
_entity.id
_entity.type
_entity.pdbx_description
1 polymer ?
#
loop_
_entity_poly.entity_id
_entity_poly.type
_entity_poly.pdbx_seq_one_letter_code
_entity_poly.pdbx_strand_id
1 'polypeptide(L)'
;MNRPIAMLAAGVALALAASCCFAADAGPAWTEAEWNREIESDWLLQLARAASVKQQLPKALERAERLCADLRGMAGVPDLSTEAAALERLHAEVQASEALDPEAAKALYLKIRRVGRELVLKNPLVAARPILFMMRHREVGYMLYEYLGWYYSHGHSPGSGAYSPRTPTPPPGGGIFVLERPGRKPEVRPLLSDPALQKGHFVTLSVSFDAKTVYFAWADPTGKEPYTLPGYAMAPAEPGVKYNTFHVMAMDADGSRLRQLTDGPYDDFDPCPLPDGGLAF
;
A
#
# COMPACT_ATOMS: atom_id res chain seq x y z
N MET A 1 -34.85 -18.47 47.60
CA MET A 1 -33.49 -18.02 47.25
C MET A 1 -33.35 -18.05 45.75
N ASN A 2 -33.50 -16.91 45.08
CA ASN A 2 -33.11 -16.73 43.68
C ASN A 2 -33.02 -15.22 43.43
N ARG A 3 -31.79 -14.70 43.43
CA ARG A 3 -31.47 -13.33 43.01
C ARG A 3 -31.05 -13.39 41.55
N PRO A 4 -31.66 -12.63 40.63
CA PRO A 4 -31.05 -12.40 39.33
C PRO A 4 -29.95 -11.35 39.47
N ILE A 5 -28.77 -11.71 38.98
CA ILE A 5 -27.56 -10.89 38.90
C ILE A 5 -27.79 -9.84 37.80
N ALA A 6 -27.75 -8.57 38.18
CA ALA A 6 -27.71 -7.45 37.25
C ALA A 6 -26.31 -7.36 36.64
N MET A 7 -26.16 -7.68 35.35
CA MET A 7 -24.98 -7.33 34.56
C MET A 7 -25.19 -5.93 33.97
N LEU A 8 -24.58 -4.93 34.59
CA LEU A 8 -24.32 -3.64 33.95
C LEU A 8 -23.22 -3.85 32.89
N ALA A 9 -23.62 -4.01 31.63
CA ALA A 9 -22.72 -3.87 30.49
C ALA A 9 -22.78 -2.43 29.98
N ALA A 10 -21.96 -1.56 30.56
CA ALA A 10 -21.64 -0.26 29.98
C ALA A 10 -20.62 -0.47 28.86
N GLY A 11 -21.12 -0.64 27.64
CA GLY A 11 -20.30 -0.67 26.42
C GLY A 11 -20.77 0.42 25.48
N VAL A 12 -20.10 1.57 25.52
CA VAL A 12 -20.25 2.63 24.51
C VAL A 12 -19.68 2.10 23.20
N ALA A 13 -20.53 1.50 22.37
CA ALA A 13 -20.20 1.18 21.00
C ALA A 13 -20.34 2.47 20.17
N LEU A 14 -19.26 3.22 20.03
CA LEU A 14 -19.19 4.29 19.02
C LEU A 14 -19.09 3.63 17.65
N ALA A 15 -20.25 3.39 17.03
CA ALA A 15 -20.34 2.95 15.64
C ALA A 15 -20.03 4.16 14.73
N LEU A 16 -18.75 4.33 14.37
CA LEU A 16 -18.38 5.14 13.21
C LEU A 16 -18.69 4.33 11.95
N ALA A 17 -19.94 4.35 11.52
CA ALA A 17 -20.33 3.97 10.18
C ALA A 17 -19.87 5.08 9.22
N ALA A 18 -18.58 5.06 8.85
CA ALA A 18 -18.10 5.84 7.72
C ALA A 18 -18.57 5.14 6.44
N SER A 19 -19.56 5.72 5.77
CA SER A 19 -19.82 5.42 4.36
C SER A 19 -18.59 5.86 3.56
N CYS A 20 -17.68 4.92 3.29
CA CYS A 20 -16.52 5.15 2.44
C CYS A 20 -16.94 5.22 0.97
N CYS A 21 -17.56 6.33 0.58
CA CYS A 21 -17.35 6.84 -0.77
C CYS A 21 -16.00 7.57 -0.72
N PHE A 22 -14.91 6.89 -1.08
CA PHE A 22 -13.66 7.57 -1.37
C PHE A 22 -13.85 8.32 -2.70
N ALA A 23 -14.50 9.49 -2.64
CA ALA A 23 -13.97 10.59 -3.42
C ALA A 23 -12.51 10.74 -2.98
N ALA A 24 -11.60 10.93 -3.93
CA ALA A 24 -10.19 11.19 -3.65
C ALA A 24 -10.03 12.56 -2.94
N ASP A 25 -10.60 12.71 -1.75
CA ASP A 25 -10.14 13.71 -0.82
C ASP A 25 -8.70 13.33 -0.50
N ALA A 26 -7.77 14.23 -0.81
CA ALA A 26 -6.43 14.19 -0.27
C ALA A 26 -6.58 13.84 1.22
N GLY A 27 -5.94 12.75 1.65
CA GLY A 27 -6.02 12.30 3.04
C GLY A 27 -5.79 13.46 4.01
N PRO A 28 -6.22 13.35 5.28
CA PRO A 28 -6.25 14.51 6.17
C PRO A 28 -4.92 15.25 6.12
N ALA A 29 -4.96 16.58 6.10
CA ALA A 29 -3.74 17.38 6.14
C ALA A 29 -3.13 17.23 7.54
N TRP A 30 -2.27 16.23 7.73
CA TRP A 30 -1.67 15.95 9.04
C TRP A 30 -0.71 17.08 9.39
N THR A 31 -0.81 17.56 10.62
CA THR A 31 0.24 18.41 11.17
C THR A 31 1.53 17.60 11.28
N GLU A 32 2.67 18.30 11.28
CA GLU A 32 3.98 17.65 11.47
C GLU A 32 4.03 16.85 12.79
N ALA A 33 3.37 17.35 13.83
CA ALA A 33 3.28 16.68 15.13
C ALA A 33 2.47 15.37 15.06
N GLU A 34 1.35 15.35 14.35
CA GLU A 34 0.55 14.13 14.14
C GLU A 34 1.33 13.11 13.32
N TRP A 35 2.00 13.56 12.26
CA TRP A 35 2.83 12.69 11.43
C TRP A 35 3.97 12.04 12.22
N ASN A 36 4.71 12.84 13.00
CA ASN A 36 5.78 12.31 13.86
C ASN A 36 5.27 11.33 14.91
N ARG A 37 4.08 11.57 15.47
CA ARG A 37 3.45 10.65 16.43
C ARG A 37 3.14 9.29 15.80
N GLU A 38 2.62 9.29 14.58
CA GLU A 38 2.27 8.05 13.88
C GLU A 38 3.51 7.26 13.43
N ILE A 39 4.57 7.95 13.02
CA ILE A 39 5.88 7.32 12.76
C ILE A 39 6.41 6.64 14.03
N GLU A 40 6.36 7.32 15.17
CA GLU A 40 6.83 6.74 16.43
C GLU A 40 5.94 5.59 16.89
N SER A 41 4.62 5.70 16.69
CA SER A 41 3.65 4.63 16.95
C SER A 41 4.01 3.37 16.17
N ASP A 42 4.28 3.48 14.87
CA ASP A 42 4.74 2.35 14.03
C ASP A 42 6.04 1.72 14.58
N TRP A 43 7.02 2.55 14.95
CA TRP A 43 8.28 2.04 15.51
C TRP A 43 8.09 1.31 16.83
N LEU A 44 7.13 1.74 17.65
CA LEU A 44 6.77 1.07 18.90
C LEU A 44 6.01 -0.23 18.67
N LEU A 45 5.20 -0.34 17.61
CA LEU A 45 4.57 -1.61 17.21
C LEU A 45 5.61 -2.65 16.78
N GLN A 46 6.65 -2.22 16.04
CA GLN A 46 7.79 -3.10 15.71
C GLN A 46 8.51 -3.59 16.98
N LEU A 47 8.64 -2.71 17.97
CA LEU A 47 9.26 -3.01 19.25
C LEU A 47 8.41 -3.95 20.12
N ALA A 48 7.08 -3.82 20.09
CA ALA A 48 6.14 -4.67 20.82
C ALA A 48 6.18 -6.14 20.38
N ARG A 49 6.64 -6.40 19.14
CA ARG A 49 6.88 -7.76 18.61
C ARG A 49 8.25 -8.32 19.01
N ALA A 50 9.12 -7.50 19.62
CA ALA A 50 10.46 -7.91 20.04
C ALA A 50 10.45 -8.48 21.45
N ALA A 51 11.35 -9.43 21.72
CA ALA A 51 11.50 -10.03 23.04
C ALA A 51 12.03 -9.03 24.10
N SER A 52 12.83 -8.04 23.69
CA SER A 52 13.43 -7.05 24.59
C SER A 52 13.85 -5.79 23.84
N VAL A 53 13.53 -4.62 24.40
CA VAL A 53 13.95 -3.31 23.87
C VAL A 53 15.47 -3.18 23.87
N LYS A 54 16.13 -3.62 24.95
CA LYS A 54 17.59 -3.53 25.09
C LYS A 54 18.31 -4.32 23.98
N GLN A 55 17.78 -5.46 23.58
CA GLN A 55 18.32 -6.26 22.47
C GLN A 55 18.11 -5.59 21.09
N GLN A 56 17.17 -4.66 20.96
CA GLN A 56 16.93 -3.92 19.71
C GLN A 56 17.82 -2.68 19.56
N LEU A 57 18.34 -2.13 20.66
CA LEU A 57 19.22 -0.96 20.65
C LEU A 57 20.46 -1.15 19.76
N PRO A 58 21.32 -2.16 19.98
CA PRO A 58 22.50 -2.36 19.13
C PRO A 58 22.13 -2.65 17.68
N LYS A 59 21.03 -3.39 17.42
CA LYS A 59 20.56 -3.69 16.06
C LYS A 59 20.05 -2.47 15.31
N ALA A 60 19.37 -1.55 16.01
CA ALA A 60 18.90 -0.30 15.41
C ALA A 60 20.08 0.63 15.12
N LEU A 61 21.04 0.71 16.04
CA LEU A 61 22.24 1.52 15.89
C LEU A 61 23.10 1.03 14.73
N GLU A 62 23.42 -0.26 14.70
CA GLU A 62 24.25 -0.88 13.65
C GLU A 62 23.65 -0.61 12.25
N ARG A 63 22.32 -0.73 12.09
CA ARG A 63 21.65 -0.41 10.83
C ARG A 63 21.83 1.06 10.42
N ALA A 64 21.74 1.98 11.38
CA ALA A 64 21.90 3.41 11.10
C ALA A 64 23.37 3.77 10.78
N GLU A 65 24.33 3.18 11.50
CA GLU A 65 25.76 3.33 11.24
C GLU A 65 26.15 2.80 9.86
N ARG A 66 25.68 1.60 9.50
CA ARG A 66 25.89 1.01 8.17
C ARG A 66 25.31 1.89 7.07
N LEU A 67 24.06 2.35 7.24
CA LEU A 67 23.45 3.27 6.27
C LEU A 67 24.24 4.58 6.14
N CYS A 68 24.69 5.17 7.25
CA CYS A 68 25.51 6.38 7.21
C CYS A 68 26.82 6.15 6.43
N ALA A 69 27.49 5.01 6.66
CA ALA A 69 28.70 4.64 5.94
C ALA A 69 28.45 4.46 4.44
N ASP A 70 27.39 3.73 4.06
CA ASP A 70 27.02 3.49 2.66
C ASP A 70 26.70 4.80 1.91
N LEU A 71 26.08 5.77 2.59
CA LEU A 71 25.70 7.04 1.99
C LEU A 71 26.86 8.02 1.79
N ARG A 72 27.93 7.97 2.61
CA ARG A 72 29.06 8.92 2.52
C ARG A 72 29.81 8.91 1.19
N GLY A 73 29.73 7.80 0.43
CA GLY A 73 30.37 7.66 -0.88
C GLY A 73 29.42 7.84 -2.06
N MET A 74 28.14 8.09 -1.82
CA MET A 74 27.11 8.09 -2.86
C MET A 74 26.92 9.50 -3.46
N ALA A 75 26.92 9.58 -4.79
CA ALA A 75 26.68 10.83 -5.50
C ALA A 75 25.29 11.40 -5.18
N GLY A 76 25.23 12.71 -4.91
CA GLY A 76 23.96 13.41 -4.63
C GLY A 76 23.49 13.34 -3.16
N VAL A 77 24.23 12.66 -2.28
CA VAL A 77 23.97 12.69 -0.84
C VAL A 77 24.53 13.99 -0.24
N PRO A 78 23.75 14.73 0.58
CA PRO A 78 24.23 15.94 1.26
C PRO A 78 25.19 15.61 2.42
N ASP A 79 25.77 16.64 3.05
CA ASP A 79 26.63 16.44 4.23
C ASP A 79 25.90 15.64 5.34
N LEU A 80 26.62 14.65 5.89
CA LEU A 80 26.18 13.72 6.92
C LEU A 80 26.92 13.92 8.26
N SER A 81 27.72 14.98 8.39
CA SER A 81 28.51 15.25 9.61
C SER A 81 27.67 15.30 10.88
N THR A 82 26.46 15.85 10.79
CA THR A 82 25.54 15.96 11.93
C THR A 82 25.03 14.60 12.39
N GLU A 83 24.59 13.75 11.47
CA GLU A 83 24.11 12.40 11.78
C GLU A 83 25.26 11.50 12.23
N ALA A 84 26.44 11.63 11.63
CA ALA A 84 27.65 10.95 12.04
C ALA A 84 27.97 11.20 13.51
N ALA A 85 28.04 12.47 13.92
CA ALA A 85 28.30 12.85 15.30
C ALA A 85 27.17 12.41 16.25
N ALA A 86 25.91 12.39 15.77
CA ALA A 86 24.79 11.87 16.55
C ALA A 86 24.91 10.36 16.78
N LEU A 87 25.31 9.59 15.77
CA LEU A 87 25.53 8.15 15.90
C LEU A 87 26.68 7.82 16.85
N GLU A 88 27.78 8.57 16.82
CA GLU A 88 28.89 8.40 17.78
C GLU A 88 28.42 8.59 19.24
N ARG A 89 27.60 9.61 19.50
CA ARG A 89 27.00 9.81 20.84
C ARG A 89 26.04 8.68 21.21
N LEU A 90 25.18 8.27 20.28
CA LEU A 90 24.23 7.18 20.50
C LEU A 90 24.94 5.85 20.72
N HIS A 91 26.10 5.62 20.09
CA HIS A 91 26.94 4.46 20.33
C HIS A 91 27.36 4.38 21.80
N ALA A 92 27.86 5.48 22.36
CA ALA A 92 28.21 5.54 23.78
C ALA A 92 26.98 5.31 24.69
N GLU A 93 25.81 5.90 24.37
CA GLU A 93 24.56 5.67 25.12
C GLU A 93 24.12 4.19 25.07
N VAL A 94 24.27 3.51 23.93
CA VAL A 94 23.92 2.09 23.76
C VAL A 94 24.88 1.18 24.55
N GLN A 95 26.19 1.47 24.57
CA GLN A 95 27.14 0.71 25.40
C GLN A 95 26.83 0.82 26.90
N ALA A 96 26.26 1.94 27.34
CA ALA A 96 25.82 2.15 28.73
C ALA A 96 24.37 1.69 28.99
N SER A 97 23.69 1.05 28.03
CA SER A 97 22.23 0.83 28.10
C SER A 97 21.78 -0.27 29.06
N GLU A 98 22.69 -1.10 29.57
CA GLU A 98 22.39 -2.15 30.56
C GLU A 98 21.72 -1.60 31.82
N ALA A 99 22.14 -0.41 32.27
CA ALA A 99 21.60 0.25 33.46
C ALA A 99 20.24 0.95 33.23
N LEU A 100 19.77 1.07 32.00
CA LEU A 100 18.52 1.78 31.70
C LEU A 100 17.31 0.95 32.10
N ASP A 101 16.28 1.63 32.62
CA ASP A 101 14.95 1.04 32.74
C ASP A 101 14.29 0.89 31.34
N PRO A 102 13.18 0.14 31.22
CA PRO A 102 12.53 -0.09 29.93
C PRO A 102 12.06 1.18 29.21
N GLU A 103 11.58 2.20 29.91
CA GLU A 103 11.10 3.45 29.28
C GLU A 103 12.28 4.30 28.78
N ALA A 104 13.38 4.38 29.55
CA ALA A 104 14.61 5.00 29.11
C ALA A 104 15.24 4.25 27.90
N ALA A 105 15.22 2.91 27.90
CA ALA A 105 15.68 2.12 26.76
C ALA A 105 14.81 2.37 25.51
N LYS A 106 13.49 2.50 25.68
CA LYS A 106 12.56 2.84 24.59
C LYS A 106 12.79 4.26 24.07
N ALA A 107 13.04 5.23 24.94
CA ALA A 107 13.40 6.58 24.54
C ALA A 107 14.70 6.60 23.71
N LEU A 108 15.73 5.86 24.14
CA LEU A 108 16.98 5.70 23.39
C LEU A 108 16.74 5.02 22.03
N TYR A 109 15.90 3.99 21.96
CA TYR A 109 15.50 3.36 20.71
C TYR A 109 14.88 4.37 19.73
N LEU A 110 13.95 5.19 20.20
CA LEU A 110 13.32 6.23 19.37
C LEU A 110 14.34 7.27 18.89
N LYS A 111 15.30 7.69 19.72
CA LYS A 111 16.40 8.59 19.28
C LYS A 111 17.18 7.98 18.11
N ILE A 112 17.58 6.71 18.22
CA ILE A 112 18.31 6.00 17.15
C ILE A 112 17.47 5.94 15.87
N ARG A 113 16.17 5.62 15.98
CA ARG A 113 15.25 5.55 14.85
C ARG A 113 15.07 6.88 14.14
N ARG A 114 15.02 8.00 14.88
CA ARG A 114 14.97 9.35 14.30
C ARG A 114 16.23 9.65 13.46
N VAL A 115 17.42 9.39 13.99
CA VAL A 115 18.67 9.58 13.22
C VAL A 115 18.72 8.68 11.98
N GLY A 116 18.37 7.39 12.14
CA GLY A 116 18.29 6.46 11.02
C GLY A 116 17.31 6.92 9.93
N ARG A 117 16.18 7.50 10.32
CA ARG A 117 15.20 8.07 9.41
C ARG A 117 15.75 9.28 8.65
N GLU A 118 16.42 10.21 9.32
CA GLU A 118 17.04 11.37 8.64
C GLU A 118 18.05 10.93 7.59
N LEU A 119 18.85 9.90 7.88
CA LEU A 119 19.76 9.30 6.90
C LEU A 119 19.01 8.74 5.68
N VAL A 120 17.93 7.98 5.88
CA VAL A 120 17.09 7.47 4.77
C VAL A 120 16.53 8.62 3.93
N LEU A 121 16.09 9.72 4.57
CA LEU A 121 15.53 10.88 3.88
C LEU A 121 16.58 11.75 3.16
N LYS A 122 17.87 11.55 3.45
CA LYS A 122 19.00 12.12 2.71
C LYS A 122 19.46 11.22 1.54
N ASN A 123 18.96 9.99 1.43
CA ASN A 123 19.24 9.11 0.31
C ASN A 123 18.47 9.56 -0.95
N PRO A 124 19.15 9.98 -2.04
CA PRO A 124 18.48 10.44 -3.26
C PRO A 124 17.68 9.34 -3.97
N LEU A 125 18.01 8.06 -3.76
CA LEU A 125 17.24 6.94 -4.33
C LEU A 125 15.89 6.73 -3.66
N VAL A 126 15.69 7.28 -2.46
CA VAL A 126 14.44 7.12 -1.68
C VAL A 126 13.61 8.39 -1.70
N ALA A 127 14.23 9.53 -1.35
CA ALA A 127 13.48 10.75 -1.05
C ALA A 127 13.44 11.77 -2.20
N ALA A 128 14.18 11.54 -3.30
CA ALA A 128 14.24 12.51 -4.41
C ALA A 128 13.24 12.22 -5.54
N ARG A 129 12.52 11.09 -5.49
CA ARG A 129 11.57 10.70 -6.54
C ARG A 129 10.22 10.36 -5.94
N PRO A 130 9.10 10.71 -6.61
CA PRO A 130 7.78 10.23 -6.22
C PRO A 130 7.70 8.69 -6.30
N ILE A 131 6.82 8.09 -5.50
CA ILE A 131 6.51 6.65 -5.58
C ILE A 131 5.14 6.50 -6.23
N LEU A 132 5.10 5.75 -7.34
CA LEU A 132 3.87 5.27 -7.95
C LEU A 132 3.40 4.00 -7.22
N PHE A 133 2.12 3.92 -6.88
CA PHE A 133 1.55 2.73 -6.27
C PHE A 133 0.07 2.57 -6.65
N MET A 134 -0.42 1.34 -6.51
CA MET A 134 -1.81 0.98 -6.74
C MET A 134 -2.48 0.69 -5.41
N MET A 135 -3.70 1.20 -5.23
CA MET A 135 -4.60 0.76 -4.16
C MET A 135 -5.73 -0.03 -4.78
N ARG A 136 -6.12 -1.12 -4.12
CA ARG A 136 -7.24 -1.97 -4.54
C ARG A 136 -7.87 -2.66 -3.34
N HIS A 137 -9.16 -2.96 -3.45
CA HIS A 137 -9.82 -3.84 -2.50
C HIS A 137 -9.40 -5.28 -2.75
N ARG A 138 -9.06 -5.99 -1.68
CA ARG A 138 -8.68 -7.40 -1.71
C ARG A 138 -9.57 -8.18 -0.76
N GLU A 139 -10.15 -9.27 -1.25
CA GLU A 139 -10.81 -10.27 -0.41
C GLU A 139 -9.75 -11.24 0.16
N VAL A 140 -9.81 -11.50 1.46
CA VAL A 140 -8.84 -12.36 2.17
C VAL A 140 -9.51 -13.73 2.39
N GLY A 141 -9.11 -14.75 1.61
CA GLY A 141 -9.74 -16.07 1.74
C GLY A 141 -8.99 -17.25 1.14
N TYR A 142 -8.48 -17.16 -0.10
CA TYR A 142 -7.67 -18.19 -0.78
C TYR A 142 -6.72 -17.53 -1.81
N MET A 143 -5.63 -18.23 -2.17
CA MET A 143 -4.56 -17.74 -3.08
C MET A 143 -5.07 -17.21 -4.44
N LEU A 144 -6.19 -17.75 -4.96
CA LEU A 144 -6.77 -17.30 -6.23
C LEU A 144 -7.51 -15.95 -6.07
N TYR A 145 -7.98 -15.60 -4.88
CA TYR A 145 -8.84 -14.41 -4.64
C TYR A 145 -8.06 -13.11 -4.64
N GLU A 146 -6.73 -13.22 -4.66
CA GLU A 146 -5.83 -12.10 -4.87
C GLU A 146 -6.01 -11.47 -6.26
N TYR A 147 -6.54 -12.19 -7.24
CA TYR A 147 -6.81 -11.68 -8.59
C TYR A 147 -8.30 -11.62 -8.89
N LEU A 148 -9.10 -12.46 -8.20
CA LEU A 148 -10.52 -12.67 -8.46
C LEU A 148 -11.47 -11.76 -7.66
N GLY A 149 -10.99 -10.69 -7.01
CA GLY A 149 -11.85 -9.71 -6.32
C GLY A 149 -13.00 -9.21 -7.22
N TRP A 150 -12.78 -9.21 -8.53
CA TRP A 150 -13.80 -8.98 -9.54
C TRP A 150 -14.85 -10.09 -9.67
N TYR A 151 -14.49 -11.38 -9.72
CA TYR A 151 -15.45 -12.48 -9.91
C TYR A 151 -16.49 -12.56 -8.78
N TYR A 152 -16.15 -12.06 -7.59
CA TYR A 152 -17.08 -11.95 -6.46
C TYR A 152 -18.08 -10.81 -6.58
N SER A 153 -17.86 -9.87 -7.49
CA SER A 153 -18.75 -8.74 -7.73
C SER A 153 -20.14 -9.14 -8.23
N HIS A 154 -20.30 -10.38 -8.69
CA HIS A 154 -21.57 -10.92 -9.18
C HIS A 154 -22.10 -12.04 -8.28
N GLY A 155 -21.84 -12.00 -6.98
CA GLY A 155 -22.44 -12.93 -6.02
C GLY A 155 -21.78 -14.32 -5.97
N HIS A 156 -20.66 -14.55 -6.63
CA HIS A 156 -19.96 -15.84 -6.48
C HIS A 156 -19.47 -16.05 -5.04
N SER A 157 -19.45 -17.27 -4.50
CA SER A 157 -19.04 -17.55 -3.11
C SER A 157 -17.51 -17.63 -2.98
N PRO A 158 -16.86 -17.00 -1.99
CA PRO A 158 -15.43 -17.19 -1.74
C PRO A 158 -15.10 -18.59 -1.19
N GLY A 159 -16.08 -19.43 -0.85
CA GLY A 159 -15.78 -20.80 -0.41
C GLY A 159 -15.70 -21.79 -1.57
N SER A 160 -16.53 -21.59 -2.59
CA SER A 160 -16.79 -22.58 -3.65
C SER A 160 -16.71 -22.00 -5.06
N GLY A 161 -16.59 -20.68 -5.18
CA GLY A 161 -16.79 -19.87 -6.38
C GLY A 161 -18.23 -19.89 -6.94
N ALA A 162 -19.14 -20.71 -6.41
CA ALA A 162 -20.47 -20.87 -7.00
C ALA A 162 -21.30 -19.59 -6.84
N TYR A 163 -22.13 -19.25 -7.84
CA TYR A 163 -23.03 -18.11 -7.75
C TYR A 163 -23.96 -18.24 -6.53
N SER A 164 -24.03 -17.17 -5.75
CA SER A 164 -24.77 -17.02 -4.51
C SER A 164 -25.27 -15.58 -4.39
N PRO A 165 -26.57 -15.31 -4.55
CA PRO A 165 -27.12 -13.97 -4.41
C PRO A 165 -27.00 -13.40 -2.97
N ARG A 166 -26.46 -14.18 -2.04
CA ARG A 166 -26.17 -13.78 -0.66
C ARG A 166 -24.73 -13.32 -0.46
N THR A 167 -23.85 -13.52 -1.44
CA THR A 167 -22.47 -13.02 -1.34
C THR A 167 -22.46 -11.54 -1.74
N PRO A 168 -22.00 -10.63 -0.88
CA PRO A 168 -21.87 -9.23 -1.24
C PRO A 168 -20.79 -9.04 -2.31
N THR A 169 -21.11 -8.26 -3.33
CA THR A 169 -20.14 -7.68 -4.27
C THR A 169 -19.10 -6.89 -3.48
N PRO A 170 -17.78 -7.12 -3.69
CA PRO A 170 -16.77 -6.25 -3.12
C PRO A 170 -17.03 -4.80 -3.55
N PRO A 171 -16.90 -3.83 -2.64
CA PRO A 171 -17.12 -2.44 -2.99
C PRO A 171 -16.16 -2.06 -4.13
N PRO A 172 -16.68 -1.46 -5.21
CA PRO A 172 -15.83 -0.93 -6.26
C PRO A 172 -14.93 0.17 -5.69
N GLY A 173 -13.70 0.28 -6.18
CA GLY A 173 -12.75 1.25 -5.68
C GLY A 173 -11.29 0.86 -5.81
N GLY A 174 -10.43 1.84 -5.56
CA GLY A 174 -8.99 1.72 -5.75
C GLY A 174 -8.49 2.80 -6.71
N GLY A 175 -7.34 2.54 -7.31
CA GLY A 175 -6.77 3.42 -8.32
C GLY A 175 -5.25 3.42 -8.33
N ILE A 176 -4.72 4.27 -9.19
CA ILE A 176 -3.28 4.52 -9.32
C ILE A 176 -2.96 5.87 -8.70
N PHE A 177 -1.97 5.89 -7.82
CA PHE A 177 -1.62 7.04 -7.00
C PHE A 177 -0.14 7.32 -7.03
N VAL A 178 0.21 8.58 -6.79
CA VAL A 178 1.58 9.04 -6.61
C VAL A 178 1.73 9.60 -5.21
N LEU A 179 2.72 9.07 -4.47
CA LEU A 179 3.22 9.67 -3.24
C LEU A 179 4.32 10.66 -3.63
N GLU A 180 3.99 11.95 -3.58
CA GLU A 180 4.84 13.03 -4.12
C GLU A 180 6.14 13.21 -3.34
N ARG A 181 6.10 13.03 -2.02
CA ARG A 181 7.26 13.22 -1.14
C ARG A 181 7.43 12.04 -0.19
N PRO A 182 7.92 10.90 -0.71
CA PRO A 182 8.05 9.68 0.06
C PRO A 182 8.78 9.89 1.38
N GLY A 183 8.16 9.42 2.45
CA GLY A 183 8.70 9.53 3.79
C GLY A 183 8.76 10.94 4.35
N ARG A 184 8.45 12.02 3.62
CA ARG A 184 8.36 13.38 4.21
C ARG A 184 6.94 13.73 4.58
N LYS A 185 6.00 13.44 3.70
CA LYS A 185 4.58 13.75 3.89
C LYS A 185 3.68 12.64 3.36
N PRO A 186 2.48 12.45 3.94
CA PRO A 186 1.58 11.36 3.56
C PRO A 186 0.70 11.70 2.33
N GLU A 187 0.90 12.86 1.69
CA GLU A 187 0.01 13.32 0.62
C GLU A 187 0.14 12.42 -0.61
N VAL A 188 -1.01 11.93 -1.07
CA VAL A 188 -1.13 11.09 -2.25
C VAL A 188 -1.99 11.79 -3.29
N ARG A 189 -1.59 11.71 -4.56
CA ARG A 189 -2.34 12.27 -5.69
C ARG A 189 -2.85 11.14 -6.58
N PRO A 190 -4.16 11.07 -6.88
CA PRO A 190 -4.67 10.13 -7.87
C PRO A 190 -4.19 10.51 -9.27
N LEU A 191 -3.82 9.53 -10.10
CA LEU A 191 -3.50 9.75 -11.52
C LEU A 191 -4.72 9.67 -12.43
N LEU A 192 -5.77 8.99 -12.00
CA LEU A 192 -7.00 8.84 -12.77
C LEU A 192 -8.06 9.81 -12.25
N SER A 193 -8.47 10.74 -13.11
CA SER A 193 -9.47 11.76 -12.79
C SER A 193 -10.90 11.38 -13.17
N ASP A 194 -11.08 10.34 -13.99
CA ASP A 194 -12.41 9.89 -14.42
C ASP A 194 -13.12 9.11 -13.30
N PRO A 195 -14.27 9.59 -12.78
CA PRO A 195 -15.03 8.89 -11.75
C PRO A 195 -15.54 7.50 -12.17
N ALA A 196 -15.72 7.23 -13.47
CA ALA A 196 -16.12 5.92 -13.96
C ALA A 196 -14.98 4.90 -13.76
N LEU A 197 -13.74 5.29 -14.05
CA LEU A 197 -12.56 4.44 -13.85
C LEU A 197 -12.30 4.16 -12.38
N GLN A 198 -12.51 5.16 -11.51
CA GLN A 198 -12.33 5.02 -10.07
C GLN A 198 -13.29 3.99 -9.44
N LYS A 199 -14.41 3.68 -10.10
CA LYS A 199 -15.31 2.61 -9.70
C LYS A 199 -14.87 1.24 -10.19
N GLY A 200 -13.89 1.12 -11.08
CA GLY A 200 -13.45 -0.19 -11.53
C GLY A 200 -12.49 -0.89 -10.59
N HIS A 201 -12.12 -2.09 -10.99
CA HIS A 201 -11.22 -2.93 -10.21
C HIS A 201 -9.83 -2.86 -10.82
N PHE A 202 -8.84 -2.59 -9.98
CA PHE A 202 -7.44 -2.42 -10.39
C PHE A 202 -6.64 -3.63 -9.94
N VAL A 203 -5.87 -4.22 -10.85
CA VAL A 203 -4.86 -5.23 -10.51
C VAL A 203 -3.59 -4.99 -11.32
N THR A 204 -2.46 -5.44 -10.79
CA THR A 204 -1.16 -5.52 -11.49
C THR A 204 -0.65 -4.17 -12.01
N LEU A 205 0.32 -3.57 -11.33
CA LEU A 205 0.92 -2.28 -11.72
C LEU A 205 2.32 -2.52 -12.26
N SER A 206 2.62 -1.98 -13.44
CA SER A 206 3.97 -1.96 -13.97
C SER A 206 4.30 -0.63 -14.65
N VAL A 207 5.59 -0.41 -14.91
CA VAL A 207 6.09 0.81 -15.53
C VAL A 207 7.14 0.46 -16.57
N SER A 208 7.19 1.20 -17.66
CA SER A 208 8.23 1.09 -18.67
C SER A 208 9.62 1.32 -18.06
N PHE A 209 10.65 0.78 -18.72
CA PHE A 209 12.05 0.90 -18.26
C PHE A 209 12.51 2.36 -18.06
N ASP A 210 12.02 3.29 -18.89
CA ASP A 210 12.31 4.72 -18.79
C ASP A 210 11.40 5.47 -17.81
N ALA A 211 10.52 4.77 -17.10
CA ALA A 211 9.55 5.27 -16.14
C ALA A 211 8.52 6.26 -16.72
N LYS A 212 8.31 6.29 -18.04
CA LYS A 212 7.38 7.25 -18.68
C LYS A 212 5.99 6.70 -18.94
N THR A 213 5.83 5.39 -19.08
CA THR A 213 4.55 4.75 -19.34
C THR A 213 4.19 3.84 -18.18
N VAL A 214 2.99 4.03 -17.65
CA VAL A 214 2.39 3.21 -16.60
C VAL A 214 1.42 2.25 -17.25
N TYR A 215 1.50 0.98 -16.88
CA TYR A 215 0.56 -0.05 -17.29
C TYR A 215 -0.16 -0.61 -16.07
N PHE A 216 -1.43 -0.90 -16.24
CA PHE A 216 -2.23 -1.53 -15.19
C PHE A 216 -3.37 -2.31 -15.80
N ALA A 217 -3.88 -3.32 -15.09
CA ALA A 217 -5.10 -4.00 -15.51
C ALA A 217 -6.31 -3.40 -14.79
N TRP A 218 -7.39 -3.19 -15.55
CA TRP A 218 -8.62 -2.58 -15.07
C TRP A 218 -9.84 -3.32 -15.60
N ALA A 219 -10.81 -3.59 -14.73
CA ALA A 219 -12.09 -4.21 -15.07
C ALA A 219 -13.24 -3.23 -14.86
N ASP A 220 -14.09 -3.08 -15.89
CA ASP A 220 -15.30 -2.25 -15.86
C ASP A 220 -16.41 -2.95 -15.08
N PRO A 221 -16.87 -2.39 -13.95
CA PRO A 221 -17.85 -3.05 -13.13
C PRO A 221 -19.24 -3.11 -13.79
N THR A 222 -19.45 -2.36 -14.87
CA THR A 222 -20.68 -2.30 -15.63
C THR A 222 -20.68 -3.22 -16.86
N GLY A 223 -19.56 -3.89 -17.13
CA GLY A 223 -19.42 -4.82 -18.24
C GLY A 223 -20.27 -6.10 -18.08
N LYS A 224 -20.45 -6.83 -19.18
CA LYS A 224 -21.12 -8.13 -19.19
C LYS A 224 -20.23 -9.21 -18.59
N GLU A 225 -20.81 -10.10 -17.79
CA GLU A 225 -20.16 -11.31 -17.27
C GLU A 225 -20.01 -12.38 -18.38
N PRO A 226 -18.78 -12.81 -18.74
CA PRO A 226 -18.60 -13.86 -19.74
C PRO A 226 -18.78 -15.29 -19.19
N TYR A 227 -18.52 -15.55 -17.91
CA TYR A 227 -18.53 -16.89 -17.30
C TYR A 227 -19.92 -17.31 -16.80
N THR A 228 -20.90 -17.33 -17.71
CA THR A 228 -22.31 -17.61 -17.38
C THR A 228 -22.74 -19.08 -17.54
N LEU A 229 -21.86 -19.96 -18.02
CA LEU A 229 -22.17 -21.38 -18.23
C LEU A 229 -21.72 -22.25 -17.04
N PRO A 230 -22.29 -23.46 -16.86
CA PRO A 230 -21.92 -24.37 -15.79
C PRO A 230 -20.41 -24.65 -15.73
N GLY A 231 -19.85 -24.64 -14.51
CA GLY A 231 -18.43 -24.92 -14.28
C GLY A 231 -17.48 -23.78 -14.65
N TYR A 232 -17.93 -22.52 -14.60
CA TYR A 232 -17.16 -21.34 -15.05
C TYR A 232 -16.77 -21.42 -16.52
N ALA A 233 -17.61 -22.04 -17.34
CA ALA A 233 -17.42 -21.99 -18.78
C ALA A 233 -17.88 -20.64 -19.32
N MET A 234 -17.18 -20.16 -20.35
CA MET A 234 -17.50 -18.90 -21.01
C MET A 234 -18.64 -19.08 -22.00
N ALA A 235 -19.57 -18.13 -22.00
CA ALA A 235 -20.49 -17.96 -23.11
C ALA A 235 -19.73 -17.51 -24.38
N PRO A 236 -20.24 -17.80 -25.59
CA PRO A 236 -19.67 -17.27 -26.82
C PRO A 236 -19.50 -15.75 -26.77
N ALA A 237 -18.36 -15.26 -27.25
CA ALA A 237 -18.08 -13.84 -27.34
C ALA A 237 -19.07 -13.13 -28.29
N GLU A 238 -19.55 -11.97 -27.89
CA GLU A 238 -20.46 -11.14 -28.67
C GLU A 238 -19.69 -9.92 -29.22
N PRO A 239 -19.71 -9.69 -30.54
CA PRO A 239 -19.04 -8.53 -31.13
C PRO A 239 -19.56 -7.21 -30.57
N GLY A 240 -18.65 -6.31 -30.17
CA GLY A 240 -18.98 -4.98 -29.68
C GLY A 240 -19.48 -4.93 -28.24
N VAL A 241 -19.50 -6.06 -27.52
CA VAL A 241 -19.85 -6.10 -26.10
C VAL A 241 -18.63 -5.77 -25.24
N LYS A 242 -18.82 -4.89 -24.25
CA LYS A 242 -17.87 -4.68 -23.18
C LYS A 242 -18.07 -5.72 -22.10
N TYR A 243 -17.04 -6.50 -21.85
CA TYR A 243 -17.03 -7.45 -20.76
C TYR A 243 -16.49 -6.80 -19.52
N ASN A 244 -16.78 -7.43 -18.40
CA ASN A 244 -16.30 -7.00 -17.11
C ASN A 244 -14.95 -7.63 -16.74
N THR A 245 -14.24 -8.21 -17.69
CA THR A 245 -12.92 -8.81 -17.48
C THR A 245 -11.83 -7.75 -17.36
N PHE A 246 -10.66 -8.17 -16.88
CA PHE A 246 -9.50 -7.29 -16.84
C PHE A 246 -8.99 -7.00 -18.24
N HIS A 247 -8.72 -5.72 -18.49
CA HIS A 247 -8.04 -5.26 -19.69
C HIS A 247 -6.78 -4.49 -19.32
N VAL A 248 -5.73 -4.67 -20.11
CA VAL A 248 -4.50 -3.92 -19.93
C VAL A 248 -4.72 -2.49 -20.41
N MET A 249 -4.46 -1.55 -19.52
CA MET A 249 -4.51 -0.11 -19.73
C MET A 249 -3.08 0.44 -19.75
N ALA A 250 -2.88 1.53 -20.48
CA ALA A 250 -1.64 2.29 -20.48
C ALA A 250 -1.91 3.79 -20.38
N MET A 251 -1.06 4.50 -19.66
CA MET A 251 -1.07 5.96 -19.58
C MET A 251 0.36 6.48 -19.41
N ASP A 252 0.56 7.78 -19.60
CA ASP A 252 1.81 8.41 -19.19
C ASP A 252 1.91 8.48 -17.65
N ALA A 253 3.13 8.59 -17.14
CA ALA A 253 3.39 8.69 -15.70
C ALA A 253 2.76 9.93 -15.02
N ASP A 254 2.34 10.94 -15.79
CA ASP A 254 1.60 12.10 -15.28
C ASP A 254 0.08 11.89 -15.21
N GLY A 255 -0.43 10.75 -15.73
CA GLY A 255 -1.84 10.40 -15.80
C GLY A 255 -2.51 10.74 -17.14
N SER A 256 -1.79 11.37 -18.07
CA SER A 256 -2.32 11.71 -19.39
C SER A 256 -2.22 10.55 -20.40
N ARG A 257 -2.82 10.73 -21.58
CA ARG A 257 -2.82 9.75 -22.69
C ARG A 257 -3.25 8.33 -22.30
N LEU A 258 -4.24 8.24 -21.41
CA LEU A 258 -4.87 6.98 -21.04
C LEU A 258 -5.48 6.29 -22.26
N ARG A 259 -5.20 5.00 -22.40
CA ARG A 259 -5.72 4.14 -23.46
C ARG A 259 -5.86 2.70 -22.97
N GLN A 260 -6.84 1.99 -23.50
CA GLN A 260 -7.00 0.55 -23.35
C GLN A 260 -6.20 -0.15 -24.45
N LEU A 261 -5.42 -1.17 -24.11
CA LEU A 261 -4.56 -1.93 -25.03
C LEU A 261 -5.17 -3.26 -25.46
N THR A 262 -6.03 -3.83 -24.62
CA THR A 262 -6.66 -5.13 -24.88
C THR A 262 -8.17 -5.08 -24.70
N ASP A 263 -8.90 -6.01 -25.31
CA ASP A 263 -10.36 -6.10 -25.24
C ASP A 263 -10.82 -7.56 -25.34
N GLY A 264 -12.14 -7.76 -25.22
CA GLY A 264 -12.76 -9.07 -25.39
C GLY A 264 -13.25 -9.69 -24.07
N PRO A 265 -13.63 -10.97 -24.09
CA PRO A 265 -14.26 -11.64 -22.96
C PRO A 265 -13.26 -12.34 -22.02
N TYR A 266 -11.97 -12.09 -22.18
CA TYR A 266 -10.90 -12.73 -21.43
C TYR A 266 -10.23 -11.73 -20.49
N ASP A 267 -9.64 -12.23 -19.41
CA ASP A 267 -8.84 -11.44 -18.50
C ASP A 267 -7.41 -11.30 -19.04
N ASP A 268 -6.99 -10.06 -19.30
CA ASP A 268 -5.61 -9.69 -19.58
C ASP A 268 -5.05 -8.88 -18.41
N PHE A 269 -3.98 -9.36 -17.79
CA PHE A 269 -3.36 -8.73 -16.62
C PHE A 269 -1.86 -9.07 -16.55
N ASP A 270 -1.17 -8.61 -15.49
CA ASP A 270 0.28 -8.76 -15.34
C ASP A 270 1.10 -8.15 -16.51
N PRO A 271 0.82 -6.89 -16.91
CA PRO A 271 1.58 -6.24 -17.96
C PRO A 271 3.07 -6.21 -17.62
N CYS A 272 3.88 -6.76 -18.50
CA CYS A 272 5.33 -6.87 -18.38
C CYS A 272 6.00 -6.12 -19.53
N PRO A 273 6.36 -4.84 -19.33
CA PRO A 273 7.05 -4.05 -20.35
C PRO A 273 8.41 -4.66 -20.68
N LEU A 274 8.67 -4.81 -21.98
CA LEU A 274 9.90 -5.43 -22.48
C LEU A 274 10.94 -4.37 -22.85
N PRO A 275 12.25 -4.69 -22.79
CA PRO A 275 13.33 -3.73 -23.09
C PRO A 275 13.31 -3.14 -24.50
N ASP A 276 12.68 -3.81 -25.46
CA ASP A 276 12.52 -3.36 -26.85
C ASP A 276 11.32 -2.41 -27.04
N GLY A 277 10.58 -2.10 -25.97
CA GLY A 277 9.36 -1.31 -26.00
C GLY A 277 8.09 -2.13 -26.21
N GLY A 278 8.19 -3.45 -26.33
CA GLY A 278 7.05 -4.37 -26.36
C GLY A 278 6.37 -4.52 -25.00
N LEU A 279 5.28 -5.29 -24.99
CA LEU A 279 4.52 -5.62 -23.78
C LEU A 279 4.09 -7.09 -23.84
N ALA A 280 4.44 -7.86 -22.81
CA ALA A 280 3.89 -9.19 -22.57
C ALA A 280 2.82 -9.11 -21.47
N PHE A 281 1.82 -9.99 -21.53
CA PHE A 281 0.74 -10.16 -20.54
C PHE A 281 0.09 -11.53 -20.76
#